data_AF-A0A382SY03-F1
#
_entry.id   AF-A0A382SY03-F1
#
_cell.length_a   1.000
_cell.length_b   1.000
_cell.length_c   1.000
_cell.angle_alpha   90.00
_cell.angle_beta   90.00
_cell.angle_gamma   90.00
#
_symmetry.space_group_name_H-M   'P 1'
#
loop_
_entity.id
_entity.type
_entity.pdbx_description
1 polymer ?
#
loop_
_entity_poly.entity_id
_entity_poly.type
_entity_poly.pdbx_seq_one_letter_code
_entity_poly.pdbx_strand_id
1 'polypeptide(L)'
;MSKIIYTKTDEAPALSTISFLPIVKAFTKSSRINIETRDISLSSRILANFSENLKNNQIVEDDLEYLGNIVNESTANIIKLPNISASIPQIKNAIKELQHLGYNIPEYPDDPENNSEKEIKRKYDLV
;
A
#
# COMPACT_ATOMS: atom_id res chain seq x y z
N MET A 1 -11.07 -8.94 -22.08
CA MET A 1 -11.86 -8.75 -20.85
C MET A 1 -11.44 -7.42 -20.27
N SER A 2 -12.36 -6.49 -20.00
CA SER A 2 -11.97 -5.17 -19.46
C SER A 2 -11.60 -5.33 -17.98
N LYS A 3 -10.52 -4.68 -17.54
CA LYS A 3 -10.00 -4.73 -16.17
C LYS A 3 -10.12 -3.34 -15.54
N ILE A 4 -10.59 -3.28 -14.31
CA ILE A 4 -10.56 -2.08 -13.47
C ILE A 4 -9.77 -2.41 -12.22
N ILE A 5 -8.82 -1.56 -11.87
CA ILE A 5 -8.06 -1.66 -10.63
C ILE A 5 -8.72 -0.77 -9.58
N TYR A 6 -9.07 -1.34 -8.43
CA TYR A 6 -9.67 -0.63 -7.31
C TYR A 6 -8.65 -0.54 -6.17
N THR A 7 -8.26 0.68 -5.78
CA THR A 7 -7.24 0.84 -4.73
C THR A 7 -7.80 0.51 -3.36
N LYS A 8 -7.14 -0.39 -2.62
CA LYS A 8 -7.27 -0.46 -1.16
C LYS A 8 -6.38 0.62 -0.55
N THR A 9 -6.92 1.31 0.43
CA THR A 9 -6.36 2.54 1.01
C THR A 9 -6.48 2.47 2.53
N ASP A 10 -6.64 3.61 3.20
CA ASP A 10 -6.56 3.74 4.64
C ASP A 10 -7.90 4.16 5.25
N GLU A 11 -8.03 4.03 6.57
CA GLU A 11 -9.09 4.65 7.39
C GLU A 11 -10.52 4.49 6.83
N ALA A 12 -11.28 5.57 6.71
CA ALA A 12 -12.69 5.53 6.31
C ALA A 12 -12.90 4.97 4.87
N PRO A 13 -12.11 5.35 3.85
CA PRO A 13 -12.15 4.72 2.53
C PRO A 13 -11.88 3.21 2.55
N ALA A 14 -10.95 2.72 3.38
CA ALA A 14 -10.68 1.29 3.52
C ALA A 14 -11.90 0.53 4.06
N LEU A 15 -12.51 1.05 5.13
CA LEU A 15 -13.74 0.49 5.71
C LEU A 15 -14.89 0.47 4.70
N SER A 16 -15.06 1.56 3.96
CA SER A 16 -16.09 1.66 2.91
C SER A 16 -15.86 0.64 1.79
N THR A 17 -14.60 0.40 1.43
CA THR A 17 -14.21 -0.59 0.41
C THR A 17 -14.63 -2.00 0.80
N ILE A 18 -14.51 -2.38 2.07
CA ILE A 18 -14.91 -3.72 2.57
C ILE A 18 -16.40 -3.97 2.30
N SER A 19 -17.24 -2.95 2.47
CA SER A 19 -18.69 -3.04 2.22
C SER A 19 -19.05 -2.94 0.73
N PHE A 20 -18.46 -1.96 0.04
CA PHE A 20 -18.90 -1.58 -1.31
C PHE A 20 -18.28 -2.41 -2.43
N LEU A 21 -17.02 -2.83 -2.30
CA LEU A 21 -16.31 -3.58 -3.34
C LEU A 21 -17.00 -4.91 -3.73
N PRO A 22 -17.55 -5.71 -2.80
CA PRO A 22 -18.33 -6.90 -3.16
C PRO A 22 -19.54 -6.58 -4.05
N ILE A 23 -20.22 -5.46 -3.79
CA ILE A 23 -21.37 -5.00 -4.59
C ILE A 23 -20.89 -4.62 -5.99
N VAL A 24 -19.83 -3.82 -6.12
CA VAL A 24 -19.24 -3.45 -7.41
C VAL A 24 -18.91 -4.70 -8.23
N LYS A 25 -18.20 -5.67 -7.62
CA LYS A 25 -17.85 -6.95 -8.27
C LYS A 25 -19.06 -7.74 -8.75
N ALA A 26 -20.14 -7.77 -7.96
CA ALA A 26 -21.37 -8.48 -8.32
C ALA A 26 -22.05 -7.85 -9.54
N PHE A 27 -22.17 -6.52 -9.56
CA PHE A 27 -22.82 -5.79 -10.65
C PHE A 27 -22.01 -5.81 -11.95
N THR A 28 -20.68 -5.79 -11.89
CA THR A 28 -19.83 -5.75 -13.09
C THR A 28 -19.63 -7.12 -13.75
N LYS A 29 -20.01 -8.21 -13.06
CA LYS A 29 -19.82 -9.59 -13.54
C LYS A 29 -20.56 -9.89 -14.84
N SER A 30 -21.80 -9.42 -14.99
CA SER A 30 -22.61 -9.64 -16.21
C SER A 30 -21.99 -9.01 -17.45
N SER A 31 -21.21 -7.94 -17.26
CA SER A 31 -20.53 -7.20 -18.32
C SER A 31 -19.11 -7.72 -18.60
N ARG A 32 -18.68 -8.82 -17.94
CA ARG A 32 -17.33 -9.39 -18.08
C ARG A 32 -16.22 -8.38 -17.79
N ILE A 33 -16.44 -7.50 -16.81
CA ILE A 33 -15.43 -6.57 -16.30
C ILE A 33 -14.82 -7.18 -15.04
N ASN A 34 -13.51 -7.39 -15.06
CA ASN A 34 -12.76 -7.89 -13.91
C ASN A 34 -12.37 -6.73 -12.98
N ILE A 35 -12.66 -6.86 -11.69
CA ILE A 35 -12.22 -5.90 -10.67
C ILE A 35 -11.09 -6.52 -9.87
N GLU A 36 -9.89 -5.98 -10.06
CA GLU A 36 -8.71 -6.33 -9.27
C GLU A 36 -8.45 -5.26 -8.21
N THR A 37 -7.71 -5.63 -7.16
CA THR A 37 -7.34 -4.68 -6.11
C THR A 37 -5.85 -4.52 -6.05
N ARG A 38 -5.40 -3.28 -5.79
CA ARG A 38 -4.02 -2.94 -5.48
C ARG A 38 -3.99 -2.21 -4.15
N ASP A 39 -3.13 -2.62 -3.25
CA ASP A 39 -3.03 -2.09 -1.89
C ASP A 39 -1.95 -1.01 -1.78
N ILE A 40 -2.41 0.23 -1.71
CA ILE A 40 -1.58 1.42 -1.56
C ILE A 40 -1.76 2.06 -0.18
N SER A 41 -2.26 1.30 0.80
CA SER A 41 -2.31 1.73 2.20
C SER A 41 -0.91 2.08 2.71
N LEU A 42 -0.83 2.91 3.75
CA LEU A 42 0.42 3.26 4.41
C LEU A 42 1.18 2.00 4.86
N SER A 43 0.49 1.04 5.46
CA SER A 43 1.10 -0.20 5.93
C SER A 43 1.66 -1.04 4.78
N SER A 44 0.90 -1.22 3.69
CA SER A 44 1.36 -1.95 2.50
C SER A 44 2.63 -1.31 1.90
N ARG A 45 2.64 0.01 1.75
CA ARG A 45 3.78 0.75 1.19
C ARG A 45 5.03 0.73 2.09
N ILE A 46 4.85 0.72 3.42
CA ILE A 46 5.96 0.47 4.35
C ILE A 46 6.52 -0.95 4.11
N LEU A 47 5.67 -1.97 4.12
CA LEU A 47 6.11 -3.36 4.00
C LEU A 47 6.82 -3.64 2.67
N ALA A 48 6.35 -3.06 1.56
CA ALA A 48 7.00 -3.19 0.25
C ALA A 48 8.44 -2.66 0.26
N ASN A 49 8.67 -1.50 0.89
CA ASN A 49 9.99 -0.86 0.96
C ASN A 49 11.01 -1.58 1.86
N PHE A 50 10.56 -2.46 2.76
CA PHE A 50 11.40 -3.22 3.69
C PHE A 50 11.24 -4.74 3.49
N SER A 51 10.93 -5.18 2.27
CA SER A 51 10.73 -6.61 1.94
C SER A 51 11.91 -7.49 2.35
N GLU A 52 13.14 -6.97 2.36
CA GLU A 52 14.34 -7.70 2.80
C GLU A 52 14.35 -8.06 4.30
N ASN A 53 13.55 -7.36 5.10
CA ASN A 53 13.42 -7.59 6.53
C ASN A 53 12.31 -8.61 6.87
N LEU A 54 11.48 -8.97 5.88
CA LEU A 54 10.27 -9.74 6.07
C LEU A 54 10.51 -11.22 5.82
N LYS A 55 9.71 -12.06 6.49
CA LYS A 55 9.63 -13.49 6.15
C LYS A 55 8.95 -13.64 4.78
N ASN A 56 9.23 -14.73 4.06
CA ASN A 56 8.64 -14.99 2.75
C ASN A 56 7.10 -14.89 2.70
N ASN A 57 6.42 -15.22 3.81
CA ASN A 57 4.96 -15.15 3.91
C ASN A 57 4.42 -13.77 4.35
N GLN A 58 5.30 -12.81 4.63
CA GLN A 58 4.99 -11.44 5.03
C GLN A 58 5.28 -10.42 3.91
N ILE A 59 6.05 -10.82 2.89
CA ILE A 59 6.36 -9.97 1.74
C ILE A 59 5.08 -9.65 0.96
N VAL A 60 4.94 -8.38 0.61
CA VAL A 60 3.87 -7.85 -0.24
C VAL A 60 4.46 -7.28 -1.53
N GLU A 61 3.68 -7.21 -2.61
CA GLU A 61 4.08 -6.55 -3.84
C GLU A 61 4.15 -5.03 -3.66
N ASP A 62 5.07 -4.35 -4.35
CA ASP A 62 5.01 -2.88 -4.47
C ASP A 62 3.92 -2.49 -5.46
N ASP A 63 2.69 -2.46 -4.96
CA ASP A 63 1.51 -2.13 -5.73
C ASP A 63 1.50 -0.65 -6.18
N LEU A 64 2.25 0.24 -5.52
CA LEU A 64 2.37 1.64 -5.94
C LEU A 64 3.29 1.76 -7.17
N GLU A 65 4.44 1.08 -7.16
CA GLU A 65 5.33 0.99 -8.32
C GLU A 65 4.62 0.33 -9.51
N TYR A 66 3.90 -0.77 -9.26
CA TYR A 66 3.08 -1.44 -10.28
C TYR A 66 2.07 -0.48 -10.92
N LEU A 67 1.33 0.28 -10.11
CA LEU A 67 0.38 1.26 -10.59
C LEU A 67 1.05 2.40 -11.36
N GLY A 68 2.21 2.88 -10.88
CA GLY A 68 3.01 3.91 -11.54
C GLY A 68 3.49 3.51 -12.95
N ASN A 69 3.74 2.22 -13.16
CA ASN A 69 4.04 1.69 -14.48
C ASN A 69 2.78 1.63 -15.36
N ILE A 70 1.67 1.12 -14.82
CA ILE A 70 0.43 0.91 -15.59
C ILE A 70 -0.24 2.21 -16.01
N VAL A 71 -0.15 3.30 -15.25
CA VAL A 71 -0.82 4.57 -15.63
C VAL A 71 -0.40 5.11 -16.99
N ASN A 72 0.73 4.66 -17.55
CA ASN A 72 1.20 5.05 -18.88
C ASN A 72 0.56 4.24 -20.02
N GLU A 73 -0.17 3.17 -19.71
CA GLU A 73 -0.86 2.34 -20.70
C GLU A 73 -2.22 2.94 -21.07
N SER A 74 -2.56 2.94 -22.36
CA SER A 74 -3.88 3.42 -22.83
C SER A 74 -5.05 2.57 -22.32
N THR A 75 -4.78 1.37 -21.84
CA THR A 75 -5.75 0.44 -21.24
C THR A 75 -5.90 0.59 -19.74
N ALA A 76 -5.12 1.48 -19.10
CA ALA A 76 -5.19 1.70 -17.66
C ALA A 76 -6.56 2.22 -17.24
N ASN A 77 -7.19 1.52 -16.30
CA ASN A 77 -8.45 1.94 -15.69
C ASN A 77 -8.36 1.73 -14.19
N ILE A 78 -8.21 2.82 -13.45
CA ILE A 78 -7.90 2.82 -12.02
C ILE A 78 -8.94 3.68 -11.30
N ILE A 79 -9.63 3.07 -10.33
CA ILE A 79 -10.46 3.77 -9.35
C ILE A 79 -9.59 4.03 -8.12
N LYS A 80 -9.18 5.29 -7.96
CA LYS A 80 -8.34 5.77 -6.85
C LYS A 80 -9.20 6.36 -5.73
N LEU A 81 -9.15 5.75 -4.55
CA LEU A 81 -9.79 6.25 -3.33
C LEU A 81 -8.83 7.17 -2.57
N PRO A 82 -9.30 8.07 -1.69
CA PRO A 82 -8.42 8.84 -0.81
C PRO A 82 -7.54 7.93 0.04
N ASN A 83 -6.28 8.31 0.26
CA ASN A 83 -5.31 7.59 1.09
C ASN A 83 -4.54 8.59 1.98
N ILE A 84 -3.81 8.08 2.97
CA ILE A 84 -2.99 8.91 3.85
C ILE A 84 -1.74 9.41 3.09
N SER A 85 -1.51 10.73 3.15
CA SER A 85 -0.18 11.35 2.98
C SER A 85 0.43 11.49 4.37
N ALA A 86 1.33 10.58 4.72
CA ALA A 86 1.67 10.34 6.11
C ALA A 86 2.57 11.42 6.71
N SER A 87 2.17 11.94 7.87
CA SER A 87 3.07 12.68 8.75
C SER A 87 4.02 11.73 9.49
N ILE A 88 5.15 12.23 9.98
CA ILE A 88 6.10 11.44 10.79
C ILE A 88 5.40 10.70 11.96
N PRO A 89 4.49 11.34 12.73
CA PRO A 89 3.75 10.62 13.77
C PRO A 89 2.91 9.46 13.24
N GLN A 90 2.28 9.59 12.06
CA GLN A 90 1.50 8.51 11.46
C GLN A 90 2.40 7.36 10.99
N ILE A 91 3.57 7.66 10.39
CA ILE A 91 4.57 6.65 10.02
C ILE A 91 5.00 5.88 11.26
N LYS A 92 5.41 6.56 12.33
CA LYS A 92 5.83 5.91 13.59
C LYS A 92 4.73 5.06 14.22
N ASN A 93 3.48 5.50 14.17
CA ASN A 93 2.36 4.70 14.67
C ASN A 93 2.13 3.44 13.83
N ALA A 94 2.19 3.55 12.50
CA ALA A 94 2.07 2.41 11.61
C ALA A 94 3.22 1.40 11.80
N ILE A 95 4.46 1.88 11.99
CA ILE A 95 5.62 1.04 12.31
C ILE A 95 5.36 0.24 13.59
N LYS A 96 4.94 0.91 14.67
CA LYS A 96 4.66 0.26 15.95
C LYS A 96 3.55 -0.80 15.83
N GLU A 97 2.49 -0.50 15.09
CA GLU A 97 1.41 -1.45 14.85
C GLU A 97 1.91 -2.68 14.08
N LEU A 98 2.67 -2.48 13.00
CA LEU A 98 3.27 -3.57 12.22
C LEU A 98 4.25 -4.41 13.05
N GLN A 99 5.11 -3.79 13.85
CA GLN A 99 6.00 -4.53 14.74
C GLN A 99 5.23 -5.33 15.79
N HIS A 100 4.15 -4.78 16.35
CA HIS A 100 3.27 -5.52 17.26
C HIS A 100 2.64 -6.75 16.59
N LEU A 101 2.33 -6.66 15.30
CA LEU A 101 1.86 -7.76 14.46
C LEU A 101 2.97 -8.73 14.02
N GLY A 102 4.22 -8.49 14.41
CA GLY A 102 5.36 -9.38 14.18
C GLY A 102 6.11 -9.16 12.86
N TYR A 103 5.96 -7.98 12.24
CA TYR A 103 6.79 -7.56 11.11
C TYR A 103 8.11 -6.97 11.61
N ASN A 104 9.24 -7.50 11.15
CA ASN A 104 10.58 -7.12 11.62
C ASN A 104 11.14 -5.88 10.90
N ILE A 105 10.36 -4.80 10.82
CA ILE A 105 10.77 -3.55 10.16
C ILE A 105 11.48 -2.59 11.16
N PRO A 106 12.49 -1.84 10.70
CA PRO A 106 13.25 -0.94 11.58
C PRO A 106 12.43 0.25 12.06
N GLU A 107 12.82 0.86 13.18
CA GLU A 107 12.24 2.14 13.63
C GLU A 107 12.55 3.28 12.66
N TYR A 108 11.74 4.35 12.71
CA TYR A 108 12.07 5.60 12.03
C TYR A 108 13.16 6.36 12.80
N PRO A 109 14.36 6.58 12.24
CA PRO A 109 15.42 7.31 12.93
C PRO A 109 15.19 8.83 12.78
N ASP A 110 14.92 9.50 13.90
CA ASP A 110 14.75 10.96 13.94
C ASP A 110 16.04 11.69 13.53
N ASP A 111 17.17 11.30 14.13
CA ASP A 111 18.49 11.89 13.92
C ASP A 111 19.47 10.78 13.50
N PRO A 112 19.55 10.43 12.20
CA PRO A 112 20.35 9.31 11.74
C PRO A 112 21.86 9.60 11.81
N GLU A 113 22.60 8.80 12.59
CA GLU A 113 24.03 9.01 12.87
C GLU A 113 24.95 8.27 11.88
N ASN A 114 24.45 7.23 11.24
CA ASN A 114 25.23 6.37 10.34
C ASN A 114 24.54 6.14 8.98
N ASN A 115 25.27 5.57 8.03
CA ASN A 115 24.76 5.32 6.68
C ASN A 115 23.55 4.37 6.67
N SER A 116 23.51 3.39 7.57
CA SER A 116 22.38 2.46 7.65
C SER A 116 21.10 3.18 8.07
N GLU A 117 21.18 4.03 9.09
CA GLU A 117 20.03 4.83 9.55
C GLU A 117 19.58 5.86 8.51
N LYS A 118 20.52 6.47 7.78
CA LYS A 118 20.18 7.38 6.67
C LYS A 118 19.41 6.65 5.57
N GLU A 119 19.79 5.42 5.24
CA GLU A 119 19.07 4.61 4.25
C GLU A 119 17.68 4.19 4.75
N ILE A 120 17.55 3.79 6.02
CA ILE A 120 16.25 3.48 6.63
C ILE A 120 15.34 4.71 6.60
N LYS A 121 15.86 5.88 7.00
CA LYS A 121 15.12 7.14 6.97
C LYS A 121 14.64 7.45 5.55
N ARG A 122 15.54 7.33 4.56
CA ARG A 122 15.25 7.58 3.15
C ARG A 122 14.13 6.69 2.64
N LYS A 123 14.14 5.39 3.00
CA LYS A 123 13.05 4.48 2.64
C LYS A 123 11.72 4.91 3.23
N TYR A 124 11.68 5.31 4.50
CA TYR A 124 10.45 5.81 5.12
C TYR A 124 9.99 7.16 4.57
N ASP A 125 10.90 8.06 4.21
CA ASP A 125 10.56 9.37 3.64
C ASP A 125 9.95 9.28 2.22
N LEU A 126 10.07 8.12 1.54
CA LEU A 126 9.44 7.85 0.25
C LEU A 126 8.00 7.32 0.36
N VAL A 127 7.54 7.05 1.59
CA VAL A 127 6.20 6.51 1.92
C VAL A 127 5.31 7.66 2.41
#